data_AF-A0A178W7S5-F1
#
_entry.id   AF-A0A178W7S5-F1
#
_cell.length_a   1.000
_cell.length_b   1.000
_cell.length_c   1.000
_cell.angle_alpha   90.00
_cell.angle_beta   90.00
_cell.angle_gamma   90.00
#
_symmetry.space_group_name_H-M   'P 1'
#
loop_
_entity.id
_entity.type
_entity.pdbx_description
1 polymer ?
#
loop_
_entity_poly.entity_id
_entity_poly.type
_entity_poly.pdbx_seq_one_letter_code
_entity_poly.pdbx_strand_id
1 'polypeptide(L)'
;MAVSSAFVVTPKLEKLLSNHHNPTYSYSPAPLDVIGIRALPMNNRNKRGLIQRARCEISPFNKAASISALEQLKTSAIDRYTKERSSIVVIGLSIHTAPVEMREKLAIPEDEWPRAIAELCGLNHIEEVAVLSTCNRMEIYVLALSQHRGVKEVTEWMSKTSGIPVSEICQHRFLLYNKDVTQHIFEVSAGLDSLVLGEGQILAQVKQVVKVGQGVNGFGRNISGLFKHAITVGKRVRTETNIAAGAVSVSSAAVELALMKLPESSHASSARMLVVGAGKMGKLVIKHLVAKGCTKMVVVNRSEEKVAAIRNEMPPGVEIIYKPLDEMLSCAAEADVVFTSTASETPLFLKEQVETLPPVRDARLFVDISVPRNVGSCVAEIDGTRVFNVDDLKEVVAANKEDRVRKAMEAQAIITDESKHFEAWRDSLETVPTIKKLRGYTERIIAAEIEKSLPKMGIDMNKKMRKTVDDLIRGIVNKLLHGPMQHLRCDGSDSRTLSETLENMQALNRMYGLDAEILEEKIRAKVEKK
;
A
#
# COMPACT_ATOMS: atom_id res chain seq x y z
N MET A 1 32.04 47.56 -6.72
CA MET A 1 32.82 47.82 -5.49
C MET A 1 33.39 46.50 -5.02
N ALA A 2 34.71 46.50 -4.80
CA ALA A 2 35.54 45.38 -4.32
C ALA A 2 34.98 44.79 -2.99
N VAL A 3 35.28 43.57 -2.56
CA VAL A 3 36.62 43.09 -2.15
C VAL A 3 36.74 41.56 -2.24
N SER A 4 37.88 41.15 -2.79
CA SER A 4 38.55 39.84 -2.79
C SER A 4 38.90 39.30 -1.39
N SER A 5 38.93 37.98 -1.20
CA SER A 5 40.11 37.31 -0.62
C SER A 5 40.00 35.78 -0.66
N ALA A 6 41.13 35.19 -0.99
CA ALA A 6 41.40 33.76 -1.08
C ALA A 6 42.36 33.32 0.06
N PHE A 7 42.71 32.03 0.06
CA PHE A 7 43.91 31.35 0.61
C PHE A 7 43.81 30.45 1.88
N VAL A 8 44.02 29.13 1.62
CA VAL A 8 45.10 28.22 2.11
C VAL A 8 45.04 27.48 3.47
N VAL A 9 44.79 26.15 3.38
CA VAL A 9 45.70 24.97 3.57
C VAL A 9 46.54 24.80 4.88
N THR A 10 46.12 23.80 5.70
CA THR A 10 46.89 22.75 6.47
C THR A 10 47.65 23.11 7.80
N PRO A 11 48.28 22.14 8.52
CA PRO A 11 47.72 21.03 9.33
C PRO A 11 48.40 20.90 10.73
N LYS A 12 47.86 20.06 11.64
CA LYS A 12 48.54 19.27 12.72
C LYS A 12 47.63 19.07 13.93
N LEU A 13 47.39 17.81 14.33
CA LEU A 13 48.06 17.24 15.51
C LEU A 13 47.69 15.75 15.66
N GLU A 14 48.65 14.89 15.32
CA GLU A 14 48.75 13.52 15.80
C GLU A 14 49.58 13.49 17.10
N LYS A 15 49.29 12.49 17.94
CA LYS A 15 50.08 11.94 19.07
C LYS A 15 50.06 12.69 20.40
N LEU A 16 49.42 12.06 21.39
CA LEU A 16 50.05 11.72 22.68
C LEU A 16 49.27 10.54 23.34
N LEU A 17 49.88 9.35 23.25
CA LEU A 17 50.06 8.31 24.29
C LEU A 17 48.81 7.87 25.10
N SER A 18 48.25 6.68 24.84
CA SER A 18 48.69 5.34 25.33
C SER A 18 48.59 5.15 26.85
N ASN A 19 47.63 4.33 27.30
CA ASN A 19 47.81 3.17 28.20
C ASN A 19 46.47 2.72 28.81
N HIS A 20 45.96 1.55 28.42
CA HIS A 20 45.88 0.39 29.32
C HIS A 20 45.36 -0.86 28.60
N HIS A 21 46.11 -1.93 28.84
CA HIS A 21 45.98 -3.36 28.58
C HIS A 21 44.67 -4.01 28.07
N ASN A 22 44.90 -4.84 27.04
CA ASN A 22 44.24 -6.09 26.59
C ASN A 22 43.85 -7.08 27.73
N PRO A 23 42.88 -8.01 27.54
CA PRO A 23 43.06 -9.11 26.58
C PRO A 23 41.83 -9.54 25.73
N THR A 24 42.09 -9.62 24.42
CA THR A 24 41.80 -10.74 23.50
C THR A 24 40.63 -11.69 23.82
N TYR A 25 39.59 -11.63 22.98
CA TYR A 25 39.01 -12.83 22.35
C TYR A 25 38.88 -12.62 20.85
N SER A 26 39.59 -13.46 20.11
CA SER A 26 39.61 -13.58 18.67
C SER A 26 38.34 -14.26 18.14
N TYR A 27 37.68 -13.72 17.12
CA TYR A 27 37.05 -14.51 16.06
C TYR A 27 36.95 -13.66 14.78
N SER A 28 37.56 -14.14 13.71
CA SER A 28 37.31 -13.69 12.33
C SER A 28 36.37 -14.68 11.62
N PRO A 29 35.71 -14.26 10.53
CA PRO A 29 34.44 -14.82 10.06
C PRO A 29 34.58 -15.82 8.90
N ALA A 30 33.67 -16.78 8.81
CA ALA A 30 33.33 -17.54 7.59
C ALA A 30 32.00 -18.31 7.79
N PRO A 31 31.34 -18.85 6.76
CA PRO A 31 30.46 -18.17 5.81
C PRO A 31 29.02 -18.74 5.81
N LEU A 32 28.17 -18.17 4.96
CA LEU A 32 26.80 -18.58 4.62
C LEU A 32 26.64 -20.10 4.42
N ASP A 33 25.59 -20.70 5.02
CA ASP A 33 24.92 -21.87 4.45
C ASP A 33 23.44 -21.99 4.85
N VAL A 34 22.62 -21.97 3.80
CA VAL A 34 21.33 -22.63 3.55
C VAL A 34 20.72 -23.44 4.72
N ILE A 35 19.61 -22.96 5.28
CA ILE A 35 18.75 -23.78 6.17
C ILE A 35 17.85 -24.67 5.31
N GLY A 36 18.36 -25.88 5.07
CA GLY A 36 17.60 -27.02 4.58
C GLY A 36 16.77 -27.68 5.69
N ILE A 37 15.57 -28.09 5.30
CA ILE A 37 14.61 -28.91 6.05
C ILE A 37 15.31 -30.16 6.61
N ARG A 38 15.17 -30.42 7.92
CA ARG A 38 15.52 -31.71 8.52
C ARG A 38 14.38 -32.25 9.38
N ALA A 39 13.78 -33.33 8.89
CA ALA A 39 12.88 -34.21 9.60
C ALA A 39 13.61 -34.90 10.76
N LEU A 40 12.92 -35.07 11.89
CA LEU A 40 13.38 -35.91 13.01
C LEU A 40 12.50 -37.16 13.13
N PRO A 41 13.09 -38.33 13.48
CA PRO A 41 12.48 -39.64 13.33
C PRO A 41 11.56 -40.03 14.49
N MET A 42 10.56 -40.86 14.16
CA MET A 42 9.69 -41.53 15.13
C MET A 42 10.49 -42.48 16.03
N ASN A 43 10.36 -42.29 17.35
CA ASN A 43 10.88 -43.22 18.34
C ASN A 43 9.76 -44.14 18.84
N ASN A 44 9.99 -45.43 18.67
CA ASN A 44 9.07 -46.53 18.90
C ASN A 44 9.25 -47.01 20.35
N ARG A 45 8.24 -46.86 21.22
CA ARG A 45 8.23 -47.51 22.54
C ARG A 45 6.87 -48.13 22.87
N ASN A 46 6.87 -49.46 22.78
CA ASN A 46 5.91 -50.40 23.35
C ASN A 46 5.63 -50.15 24.84
N LYS A 47 4.34 -50.10 25.22
CA LYS A 47 3.84 -50.70 26.48
C LYS A 47 2.47 -51.34 26.24
N ARG A 48 2.39 -52.63 26.54
CA ARG A 48 1.21 -53.51 26.53
C ARG A 48 0.44 -53.41 27.86
N GLY A 49 -0.88 -53.65 27.80
CA GLY A 49 -1.79 -54.03 28.90
C GLY A 49 -2.61 -52.85 29.46
N LEU A 50 -3.95 -52.87 29.60
CA LEU A 50 -4.95 -53.93 29.66
C LEU A 50 -6.17 -53.60 28.78
N ILE A 51 -6.73 -54.62 28.14
CA ILE A 51 -8.06 -54.58 27.52
C ILE A 51 -9.07 -55.01 28.58
N GLN A 52 -9.93 -54.08 29.01
CA GLN A 52 -11.18 -54.42 29.71
C GLN A 52 -12.33 -54.12 28.75
N ARG A 53 -12.90 -55.19 28.18
CA ARG A 53 -14.12 -55.13 27.36
C ARG A 53 -15.29 -54.74 28.26
N ALA A 54 -15.70 -53.48 28.25
CA ALA A 54 -17.01 -53.08 28.75
C ALA A 54 -18.02 -53.18 27.60
N ARG A 55 -19.02 -54.05 27.77
CA ARG A 55 -20.21 -54.14 26.91
C ARG A 55 -20.90 -52.78 26.89
N CYS A 56 -21.09 -52.21 25.69
CA CYS A 56 -21.93 -51.05 25.50
C CYS A 56 -23.38 -51.53 25.41
N GLU A 57 -24.09 -51.53 26.55
CA GLU A 57 -25.55 -51.60 26.55
C GLU A 57 -26.09 -50.25 26.08
N ILE A 58 -26.89 -50.28 25.01
CA ILE A 58 -27.51 -49.10 24.42
C ILE A 58 -28.64 -48.67 25.36
N SER A 59 -28.37 -47.71 26.24
CA SER A 59 -29.41 -46.97 26.98
C SER A 59 -30.01 -45.88 26.07
N PRO A 60 -31.32 -45.55 26.17
CA PRO A 60 -31.96 -44.60 25.27
C PRO A 60 -31.35 -43.21 25.40
N PHE A 61 -31.02 -42.62 24.24
CA PHE A 61 -30.50 -41.26 24.07
C PHE A 61 -31.26 -40.23 24.91
N ASN A 62 -30.59 -39.67 25.91
CA ASN A 62 -31.07 -38.51 26.65
C ASN A 62 -30.80 -37.25 25.79
N LYS A 63 -31.76 -36.87 24.95
CA LYS A 63 -31.69 -35.73 23.99
C LYS A 63 -31.25 -34.40 24.63
N ALA A 64 -31.43 -34.23 25.94
CA ALA A 64 -31.07 -33.00 26.65
C ALA A 64 -29.54 -32.77 26.74
N ALA A 65 -28.73 -33.82 26.91
CA ALA A 65 -27.28 -33.69 27.05
C ALA A 65 -26.58 -33.39 25.70
N SER A 66 -27.12 -33.93 24.59
CA SER A 66 -26.60 -33.68 23.25
C SER A 66 -26.90 -32.25 22.75
N ILE A 67 -28.02 -31.65 23.17
CA ILE A 67 -28.35 -30.26 22.82
C ILE A 67 -27.39 -29.30 23.52
N SER A 68 -27.09 -29.54 24.81
CA SER A 68 -26.13 -28.73 25.57
C SER A 68 -24.70 -28.82 25.04
N ALA A 69 -24.23 -30.01 24.64
CA ALA A 69 -22.89 -30.17 24.06
C ALA A 69 -22.78 -29.55 22.64
N LEU A 70 -23.85 -29.63 21.85
CA LEU A 70 -23.91 -29.00 20.52
C LEU A 70 -24.04 -27.47 20.62
N GLU A 71 -24.76 -26.96 21.62
CA GLU A 71 -24.78 -25.55 21.97
C GLU A 71 -23.42 -25.10 22.48
N GLN A 72 -22.77 -25.82 23.39
CA GLN A 72 -21.39 -25.51 23.83
C GLN A 72 -20.37 -25.55 22.68
N LEU A 73 -20.54 -26.44 21.70
CA LEU A 73 -19.74 -26.45 20.46
C LEU A 73 -20.06 -25.27 19.53
N LYS A 74 -21.33 -24.86 19.43
CA LYS A 74 -21.72 -23.64 18.69
C LYS A 74 -21.22 -22.38 19.39
N THR A 75 -21.36 -22.25 20.70
CA THR A 75 -20.87 -21.12 21.49
C THR A 75 -19.34 -21.07 21.45
N SER A 76 -18.65 -22.21 21.54
CA SER A 76 -17.18 -22.25 21.40
C SER A 76 -16.66 -22.09 19.96
N ALA A 77 -17.44 -22.43 18.94
CA ALA A 77 -17.13 -22.12 17.55
C ALA A 77 -17.41 -20.64 17.22
N ILE A 78 -18.47 -20.05 17.80
CA ILE A 78 -18.81 -18.63 17.70
C ILE A 78 -17.80 -17.79 18.48
N ASP A 79 -17.34 -18.22 19.66
CA ASP A 79 -16.26 -17.58 20.43
C ASP A 79 -14.89 -17.68 19.76
N ARG A 80 -14.62 -18.75 18.99
CA ARG A 80 -13.45 -18.79 18.09
C ARG A 80 -13.60 -17.82 16.91
N TYR A 81 -14.83 -17.55 16.47
CA TYR A 81 -15.15 -16.63 15.37
C TYR A 81 -15.13 -15.15 15.76
N THR A 82 -15.25 -14.82 17.04
CA THR A 82 -15.28 -13.43 17.54
C THR A 82 -13.95 -12.95 18.12
N LYS A 83 -12.93 -13.83 18.18
CA LYS A 83 -11.64 -13.54 18.83
C LYS A 83 -10.48 -13.24 17.87
N GLU A 84 -10.65 -13.43 16.56
CA GLU A 84 -9.68 -12.92 15.59
C GLU A 84 -9.87 -11.41 15.46
N ARG A 85 -8.86 -10.64 15.90
CA ARG A 85 -8.84 -9.19 15.70
C ARG A 85 -8.77 -8.90 14.20
N SER A 86 -9.61 -7.96 13.75
CA SER A 86 -9.50 -7.42 12.39
C SER A 86 -8.05 -7.01 12.13
N SER A 87 -7.49 -7.49 11.03
CA SER A 87 -6.08 -7.30 10.69
C SER A 87 -5.96 -6.53 9.39
N ILE A 88 -5.01 -5.60 9.34
CA ILE A 88 -4.66 -4.93 8.08
C ILE A 88 -3.74 -5.88 7.32
N VAL A 89 -4.03 -6.09 6.03
CA VAL A 89 -3.25 -6.99 5.17
C VAL A 89 -2.97 -6.28 3.86
N VAL A 90 -1.74 -6.37 3.35
CA VAL A 90 -1.46 -6.02 1.96
C VAL A 90 -1.16 -7.29 1.19
N ILE A 91 -1.81 -7.42 0.04
CA ILE A 91 -1.68 -8.53 -0.89
C ILE A 91 -1.36 -7.93 -2.24
N GLY A 92 -0.26 -8.33 -2.86
CA GLY A 92 0.08 -7.75 -4.15
C GLY A 92 1.18 -8.47 -4.92
N LEU A 93 1.48 -7.88 -6.07
CA LEU A 93 2.63 -8.21 -6.90
C LEU A 93 3.51 -6.97 -7.01
N SER A 94 4.83 -7.16 -6.91
CA SER A 94 5.83 -6.11 -7.06
C SER A 94 6.80 -6.48 -8.18
N ILE A 95 7.47 -5.49 -8.75
CA ILE A 95 8.58 -5.63 -9.69
C ILE A 95 9.74 -6.51 -9.15
N HIS A 96 9.81 -6.71 -7.84
CA HIS A 96 10.78 -7.61 -7.20
C HIS A 96 10.37 -9.08 -7.28
N THR A 97 9.07 -9.35 -7.33
CA THR A 97 8.54 -10.72 -7.24
C THR A 97 7.88 -11.19 -8.54
N ALA A 98 7.36 -10.29 -9.37
CA ALA A 98 6.58 -10.63 -10.56
C ALA A 98 7.06 -9.84 -11.81
N PRO A 99 7.15 -10.49 -12.98
CA PRO A 99 7.46 -9.81 -14.24
C PRO A 99 6.31 -8.89 -14.67
N VAL A 100 6.62 -7.91 -15.52
CA VAL A 100 5.62 -6.96 -16.07
C VAL A 100 4.44 -7.65 -16.75
N GLU A 101 4.65 -8.77 -17.43
CA GLU A 101 3.62 -9.52 -18.18
C GLU A 101 2.51 -10.07 -17.28
N MET A 102 2.86 -10.34 -16.02
CA MET A 102 1.92 -10.78 -14.99
C MET A 102 1.25 -9.58 -14.33
N ARG A 103 2.02 -8.52 -14.05
CA ARG A 103 1.53 -7.32 -13.37
C ARG A 103 0.56 -6.51 -14.21
N GLU A 104 0.76 -6.43 -15.53
CA GLU A 104 -0.14 -5.70 -16.43
C GLU A 104 -1.55 -6.29 -16.48
N LYS A 105 -1.70 -7.61 -16.35
CA LYS A 105 -3.02 -8.27 -16.28
C LYS A 105 -3.79 -7.97 -14.99
N LEU A 106 -3.09 -7.48 -13.97
CA LEU A 106 -3.66 -7.05 -12.69
C LEU A 106 -3.71 -5.52 -12.56
N ALA A 107 -3.24 -4.77 -13.57
CA ALA A 107 -3.27 -3.32 -13.52
C ALA A 107 -4.73 -2.83 -13.58
N ILE A 108 -5.14 -2.09 -12.56
CA ILE A 108 -6.50 -1.50 -12.50
C ILE A 108 -6.38 0.01 -12.72
N PRO A 109 -7.04 0.56 -13.75
CA PRO A 109 -7.02 2.00 -14.02
C PRO A 109 -7.82 2.78 -12.97
N GLU A 110 -7.53 4.08 -12.83
CA GLU A 110 -8.02 4.91 -11.71
C GLU A 110 -9.55 5.00 -11.63
N ASP A 111 -10.23 4.96 -12.77
CA ASP A 111 -11.68 4.99 -12.92
C ASP A 111 -12.37 3.71 -12.45
N GLU A 112 -11.65 2.59 -12.43
CA GLU A 112 -12.15 1.30 -11.95
C GLU A 112 -11.90 1.07 -10.46
N TRP A 113 -11.09 1.89 -9.79
CA TRP A 113 -10.81 1.72 -8.35
C TRP A 113 -12.08 1.67 -7.48
N PRO A 114 -13.10 2.54 -7.66
CA PRO A 114 -14.31 2.46 -6.86
C PRO A 114 -15.06 1.14 -7.04
N ARG A 115 -15.08 0.61 -8.28
CA ARG A 115 -15.70 -0.69 -8.59
C ARG A 115 -14.92 -1.82 -7.92
N ALA A 116 -13.60 -1.84 -8.05
CA ALA A 116 -12.75 -2.85 -7.43
C ALA A 116 -12.90 -2.87 -5.90
N ILE A 117 -12.95 -1.69 -5.26
CA ILE A 117 -13.22 -1.55 -3.81
C ILE A 117 -14.58 -2.13 -3.44
N ALA A 118 -15.63 -1.84 -4.20
CA ALA A 118 -16.97 -2.34 -3.93
C ALA A 118 -17.07 -3.87 -4.08
N GLU A 119 -16.44 -4.45 -5.11
CA GLU A 119 -16.40 -5.90 -5.32
C GLU A 119 -15.63 -6.61 -4.19
N LEU A 120 -14.48 -6.07 -3.79
CA LEU A 120 -13.66 -6.64 -2.71
C LEU A 120 -14.33 -6.50 -1.34
N CYS A 121 -15.03 -5.40 -1.06
CA CYS A 121 -15.83 -5.25 0.17
C CYS A 121 -17.10 -6.13 0.17
N GLY A 122 -17.51 -6.66 -0.99
CA GLY A 122 -18.59 -7.64 -1.08
C GLY A 122 -18.19 -9.04 -0.59
N LEU A 123 -16.90 -9.28 -0.33
CA LEU A 123 -16.37 -10.54 0.19
C LEU A 123 -16.66 -10.68 1.69
N ASN A 124 -16.85 -11.91 2.17
CA ASN A 124 -17.37 -12.16 3.51
C ASN A 124 -16.44 -11.69 4.64
N HIS A 125 -15.13 -11.72 4.40
CA HIS A 125 -14.13 -11.45 5.43
C HIS A 125 -13.41 -10.10 5.25
N ILE A 126 -13.88 -9.24 4.35
CA ILE A 126 -13.24 -7.97 4.00
C ILE A 126 -14.16 -6.80 4.36
N GLU A 127 -13.68 -5.87 5.20
CA GLU A 127 -14.46 -4.71 5.64
C GLU A 127 -14.07 -3.41 4.92
N GLU A 128 -12.77 -3.23 4.68
CA GLU A 128 -12.23 -2.02 4.06
C GLU A 128 -11.18 -2.39 3.01
N VAL A 129 -11.07 -1.61 1.95
CA VAL A 129 -10.19 -1.89 0.80
C VAL A 129 -9.59 -0.59 0.25
N ALA A 130 -8.34 -0.68 -0.19
CA ALA A 130 -7.72 0.27 -1.11
C ALA A 130 -6.88 -0.45 -2.16
N VAL A 131 -6.84 0.13 -3.36
CA VAL A 131 -6.06 -0.38 -4.49
C VAL A 131 -4.96 0.62 -4.80
N LEU A 132 -3.71 0.16 -4.86
CA LEU A 132 -2.55 0.93 -5.30
C LEU A 132 -1.96 0.24 -6.54
N SER A 133 -2.36 0.73 -7.71
CA SER A 133 -1.93 0.25 -9.02
C SER A 133 -0.92 1.23 -9.63
N THR A 134 0.28 0.75 -9.96
CA THR A 134 1.34 1.53 -10.61
C THR A 134 2.11 0.65 -11.60
N CYS A 135 3.06 1.25 -12.34
CA CYS A 135 3.94 0.50 -13.24
C CYS A 135 4.88 -0.49 -12.56
N ASN A 136 5.12 -0.38 -11.25
CA ASN A 136 6.06 -1.24 -10.51
C ASN A 136 5.38 -2.18 -9.52
N ARG A 137 4.12 -1.90 -9.15
CA ARG A 137 3.39 -2.67 -8.14
C ARG A 137 1.89 -2.61 -8.37
N MET A 138 1.24 -3.71 -8.03
CA MET A 138 -0.19 -3.78 -7.86
C MET A 138 -0.46 -4.34 -6.46
N GLU A 139 -1.00 -3.50 -5.58
CA GLU A 139 -1.18 -3.82 -4.17
C GLU A 139 -2.62 -3.56 -3.74
N ILE A 140 -3.18 -4.51 -3.01
CA ILE A 140 -4.52 -4.43 -2.42
C ILE A 140 -4.35 -4.43 -0.91
N TYR A 141 -4.74 -3.31 -0.29
CA TYR A 141 -4.73 -3.13 1.15
C TYR A 141 -6.12 -3.40 1.68
N VAL A 142 -6.26 -4.34 2.60
CA VAL A 142 -7.56 -4.74 3.14
C VAL A 142 -7.58 -4.74 4.67
N LEU A 143 -8.73 -4.43 5.24
CA LEU A 143 -9.06 -4.78 6.62
C LEU A 143 -9.83 -6.10 6.61
N ALA A 144 -9.19 -7.16 7.08
CA ALA A 144 -9.75 -8.51 7.07
C ALA A 144 -10.21 -8.96 8.47
N LEU A 145 -11.42 -9.49 8.57
CA LEU A 145 -11.96 -10.11 9.80
C LEU A 145 -11.20 -11.39 10.19
N SER A 146 -10.66 -12.10 9.20
CA SER A 146 -9.84 -13.29 9.37
C SER A 146 -8.70 -13.26 8.38
N GLN A 147 -7.47 -13.34 8.86
CA GLN A 147 -6.27 -13.19 8.04
C GLN A 147 -6.22 -14.22 6.90
N HIS A 148 -6.33 -15.51 7.22
CA HIS A 148 -6.20 -16.57 6.21
C HIS A 148 -7.34 -16.56 5.19
N ARG A 149 -8.57 -16.28 5.65
CA ARG A 149 -9.74 -16.29 4.76
C ARG A 149 -9.81 -15.05 3.88
N GLY A 150 -9.52 -13.87 4.46
CA GLY A 150 -9.42 -12.63 3.69
C GLY A 150 -8.36 -12.72 2.60
N VAL A 151 -7.17 -13.24 2.93
CA VAL A 151 -6.11 -13.46 1.93
C VAL A 151 -6.56 -14.41 0.82
N LYS A 152 -7.23 -15.50 1.16
CA LYS A 152 -7.75 -16.45 0.18
C LYS A 152 -8.76 -15.78 -0.77
N GLU A 153 -9.77 -15.11 -0.21
CA GLU A 153 -10.83 -14.46 -0.99
C GLU A 153 -10.28 -13.37 -1.93
N VAL A 154 -9.36 -12.53 -1.44
CA VAL A 154 -8.70 -11.51 -2.26
C VAL A 154 -7.84 -12.14 -3.36
N THR A 155 -7.12 -13.23 -3.06
CA THR A 155 -6.30 -13.92 -4.08
C THR A 155 -7.17 -14.56 -5.17
N GLU A 156 -8.31 -15.14 -4.79
CA GLU A 156 -9.30 -15.68 -5.74
C GLU A 156 -9.92 -14.57 -6.60
N TRP A 157 -10.21 -13.41 -6.00
CA TRP A 157 -10.65 -12.24 -6.75
C TRP A 157 -9.59 -11.75 -7.74
N MET A 158 -8.32 -11.64 -7.33
CA MET A 158 -7.21 -11.29 -8.23
C MET A 158 -7.11 -12.26 -9.42
N SER A 159 -7.26 -13.56 -9.16
CA SER A 159 -7.25 -14.59 -10.21
C SER A 159 -8.41 -14.42 -11.19
N LYS A 160 -9.63 -14.18 -10.68
CA LYS A 160 -10.81 -13.95 -11.50
C LYS A 160 -10.70 -12.71 -12.37
N THR A 161 -10.18 -11.61 -11.83
CA THR A 161 -10.08 -10.33 -12.54
C THR A 161 -8.99 -10.35 -13.61
N SER A 162 -7.85 -10.99 -13.32
CA SER A 162 -6.69 -11.02 -14.23
C SER A 162 -6.67 -12.21 -15.21
N GLY A 163 -7.46 -13.24 -14.94
CA GLY A 163 -7.38 -14.52 -15.64
C GLY A 163 -6.14 -15.36 -15.30
N ILE A 164 -5.28 -14.91 -14.39
CA ILE A 164 -4.08 -15.66 -13.97
C ILE A 164 -4.49 -16.72 -12.94
N PRO A 165 -4.05 -17.99 -13.06
CA PRO A 165 -4.34 -19.03 -12.07
C PRO A 165 -3.87 -18.66 -10.66
N VAL A 166 -4.68 -19.00 -9.64
CA VAL A 166 -4.35 -18.77 -8.21
C VAL A 166 -2.97 -19.33 -7.83
N SER A 167 -2.58 -20.49 -8.37
CA SER A 167 -1.29 -21.11 -8.10
C SER A 167 -0.11 -20.25 -8.54
N GLU A 168 -0.23 -19.61 -9.71
CA GLU A 168 0.79 -18.73 -10.28
C GLU A 168 0.85 -17.41 -9.49
N ILE A 169 -0.31 -16.84 -9.14
CA ILE A 169 -0.37 -15.68 -8.24
C ILE A 169 0.32 -15.98 -6.92
N CYS A 170 0.07 -17.14 -6.30
CA CYS A 170 0.69 -17.51 -5.03
C CYS A 170 2.22 -17.61 -5.08
N GLN A 171 2.82 -17.92 -6.24
CA GLN A 171 4.28 -18.00 -6.40
C GLN A 171 4.94 -16.63 -6.38
N HIS A 172 4.25 -15.61 -6.91
CA HIS A 172 4.77 -14.25 -7.06
C HIS A 172 4.18 -13.24 -6.06
N ARG A 173 3.17 -13.66 -5.27
CA ARG A 173 2.48 -12.82 -4.29
C ARG A 173 3.40 -12.47 -3.14
N PHE A 174 3.49 -11.17 -2.84
CA PHE A 174 3.97 -10.71 -1.53
C PHE A 174 2.77 -10.46 -0.60
N LEU A 175 3.00 -10.70 0.69
CA LEU A 175 1.96 -10.69 1.71
C LEU A 175 2.55 -10.18 3.02
N LEU A 176 1.98 -9.12 3.58
CA LEU A 176 2.39 -8.55 4.87
C LEU A 176 1.16 -8.31 5.75
N TYR A 177 1.38 -8.26 7.07
CA TYR A 177 0.32 -8.16 8.08
C TYR A 177 0.58 -7.03 9.09
N ASN A 178 -0.49 -6.32 9.45
CA ASN A 178 -0.54 -5.30 10.50
C ASN A 178 0.62 -4.30 10.41
N LYS A 179 1.50 -4.30 11.41
CA LYS A 179 2.63 -3.37 11.50
C LYS A 179 3.55 -3.45 10.28
N ASP A 180 3.72 -4.63 9.69
CA ASP A 180 4.55 -4.79 8.50
C ASP A 180 3.89 -4.13 7.28
N VAL A 181 2.56 -4.09 7.22
CA VAL A 181 1.81 -3.33 6.19
C VAL A 181 2.03 -1.84 6.37
N THR A 182 1.95 -1.35 7.61
CA THR A 182 2.19 0.06 7.95
C THR A 182 3.59 0.48 7.54
N GLN A 183 4.59 -0.32 7.91
CA GLN A 183 5.98 -0.12 7.55
C GLN A 183 6.14 -0.06 6.02
N HIS A 184 5.60 -1.06 5.31
CA HIS A 184 5.68 -1.18 3.85
C HIS A 184 5.09 0.03 3.13
N ILE A 185 3.85 0.43 3.42
CA ILE A 185 3.23 1.56 2.71
C ILE A 185 3.94 2.88 3.00
N PHE A 186 4.58 3.02 4.17
CA PHE A 186 5.39 4.19 4.49
C PHE A 186 6.70 4.20 3.71
N GLU A 187 7.38 3.06 3.57
CA GLU A 187 8.56 2.89 2.71
C GLU A 187 8.22 3.16 1.24
N VAL A 188 7.09 2.63 0.75
CA VAL A 188 6.57 2.88 -0.60
C VAL A 188 6.28 4.37 -0.79
N SER A 189 5.59 5.01 0.16
CA SER A 189 5.24 6.44 0.07
C SER A 189 6.47 7.34 0.15
N ALA A 190 7.47 6.96 0.94
CA ALA A 190 8.78 7.61 1.00
C ALA A 190 9.59 7.42 -0.29
N GLY A 191 9.27 6.40 -1.10
CA GLY A 191 10.00 6.04 -2.31
C GLY A 191 11.26 5.22 -2.02
N LEU A 192 11.33 4.53 -0.88
CA LEU A 192 12.40 3.60 -0.54
C LEU A 192 12.22 2.25 -1.24
N ASP A 193 10.96 1.81 -1.38
CA ASP A 193 10.63 0.66 -2.21
C ASP A 193 10.13 1.18 -3.57
N SER A 194 11.04 1.65 -4.40
CA SER A 194 10.76 1.98 -5.80
C SER A 194 11.98 1.59 -6.64
N LEU A 195 11.75 1.32 -7.92
CA LEU A 195 12.83 1.17 -8.90
C LEU A 195 13.82 2.34 -8.78
N VAL A 196 13.28 3.53 -8.55
CA VAL A 196 14.01 4.77 -8.34
C VAL A 196 13.82 5.23 -6.90
N LEU A 197 14.87 5.12 -6.10
CA LEU A 197 14.89 5.63 -4.73
C LEU A 197 14.58 7.14 -4.70
N GLY A 198 13.57 7.52 -3.91
CA GLY A 198 13.17 8.92 -3.69
C GLY A 198 12.24 9.52 -4.73
N GLU A 199 11.77 8.74 -5.72
CA GLU A 199 10.87 9.24 -6.76
C GLU A 199 9.57 9.85 -6.17
N GLY A 200 9.19 11.05 -6.60
CA GLY A 200 7.99 11.76 -6.11
C GLY A 200 6.66 11.24 -6.64
N GLN A 201 6.67 10.39 -7.67
CA GLN A 201 5.46 9.93 -8.36
C GLN A 201 4.61 8.99 -7.50
N ILE A 202 5.24 8.08 -6.75
CA ILE A 202 4.52 7.14 -5.89
C ILE A 202 3.71 7.86 -4.80
N LEU A 203 4.27 8.92 -4.19
CA LEU A 203 3.53 9.74 -3.23
C LEU A 203 2.32 10.45 -3.87
N ALA A 204 2.45 10.87 -5.14
CA ALA A 204 1.32 11.44 -5.87
C ALA A 204 0.21 10.39 -6.11
N GLN A 205 0.58 9.15 -6.38
CA GLN A 205 -0.38 8.05 -6.53
C GLN A 205 -1.08 7.72 -5.21
N VAL A 206 -0.35 7.65 -4.09
CA VAL A 206 -0.95 7.45 -2.76
C VAL A 206 -1.94 8.58 -2.41
N LYS A 207 -1.62 9.84 -2.76
CA LYS A 207 -2.57 10.97 -2.64
C LYS A 207 -3.81 10.79 -3.50
N GLN A 208 -3.65 10.27 -4.72
CA GLN A 208 -4.75 10.04 -5.64
C GLN A 208 -5.68 8.93 -5.12
N VAL A 209 -5.15 7.85 -4.54
CA VAL A 209 -5.94 6.80 -3.87
C VAL A 209 -6.82 7.40 -2.77
N VAL A 210 -6.25 8.26 -1.91
CA VAL A 210 -7.05 8.95 -0.87
C VAL A 210 -8.10 9.87 -1.46
N LYS A 211 -7.79 10.57 -2.56
CA LYS A 211 -8.72 11.51 -3.20
C LYS A 211 -9.90 10.77 -3.87
N VAL A 212 -9.63 9.68 -4.58
CA VAL A 212 -10.65 8.87 -5.25
C VAL A 212 -11.46 8.05 -4.25
N GLY A 213 -10.79 7.50 -3.23
CA GLY A 213 -11.44 6.74 -2.16
C GLY A 213 -12.37 7.59 -1.27
N GLN A 214 -12.19 8.92 -1.24
CA GLN A 214 -13.12 9.82 -0.56
C GLN A 214 -14.51 9.76 -1.22
N GLY A 215 -15.46 9.13 -0.53
CA GLY A 215 -16.83 8.94 -1.02
C GLY A 215 -17.14 7.52 -1.50
N VAL A 216 -16.15 6.62 -1.52
CA VAL A 216 -16.36 5.20 -1.84
C VAL A 216 -16.68 4.43 -0.57
N ASN A 217 -17.85 3.79 -0.53
CA ASN A 217 -18.18 2.83 0.52
C ASN A 217 -17.20 1.64 0.43
N GLY A 218 -16.40 1.44 1.47
CA GLY A 218 -15.32 0.46 1.49
C GLY A 218 -13.93 1.07 1.72
N PHE A 219 -13.73 2.36 1.42
CA PHE A 219 -12.51 3.07 1.83
C PHE A 219 -12.67 3.60 3.27
N GLY A 220 -12.72 2.67 4.22
CA GLY A 220 -13.09 2.93 5.61
C GLY A 220 -12.02 3.63 6.44
N ARG A 221 -12.24 3.71 7.75
CA ARG A 221 -11.45 4.58 8.65
C ARG A 221 -10.03 4.07 8.84
N ASN A 222 -9.82 2.75 8.89
CA ASN A 222 -8.51 2.16 9.12
C ASN A 222 -7.62 2.34 7.89
N ILE A 223 -8.11 1.94 6.72
CA ILE A 223 -7.37 2.03 5.46
C ILE A 223 -7.19 3.49 5.02
N SER A 224 -8.23 4.32 5.12
CA SER A 224 -8.08 5.75 4.80
C SER A 224 -7.12 6.48 5.75
N GLY A 225 -7.11 6.10 7.03
CA GLY A 225 -6.18 6.62 8.03
C GLY A 225 -4.73 6.22 7.74
N LEU A 226 -4.52 4.96 7.32
CA LEU A 226 -3.22 4.43 6.91
C LEU A 226 -2.65 5.21 5.73
N PHE A 227 -3.43 5.37 4.65
CA PHE A 227 -2.97 6.12 3.47
C PHE A 227 -2.75 7.60 3.76
N LYS A 228 -3.57 8.23 4.63
CA LYS A 228 -3.35 9.62 5.05
C LYS A 228 -2.05 9.79 5.84
N HIS A 229 -1.75 8.88 6.76
CA HIS A 229 -0.46 8.89 7.46
C HIS A 229 0.69 8.64 6.49
N ALA A 230 0.55 7.70 5.56
CA ALA A 230 1.57 7.43 4.54
C ALA A 230 1.92 8.66 3.70
N ILE A 231 0.93 9.52 3.39
CA ILE A 231 1.17 10.82 2.74
C ILE A 231 1.98 11.77 3.62
N THR A 232 1.68 11.84 4.92
CA THR A 232 2.42 12.67 5.90
C THR A 232 3.86 12.19 6.00
N VAL A 233 4.09 10.89 6.20
CA VAL A 233 5.41 10.28 6.27
C VAL A 233 6.20 10.51 4.99
N GLY A 234 5.59 10.25 3.83
CA GLY A 234 6.24 10.46 2.54
C GLY A 234 6.63 11.92 2.27
N LYS A 235 5.87 12.90 2.79
CA LYS A 235 6.26 14.31 2.75
C LYS A 235 7.42 14.60 3.69
N ARG A 236 7.32 14.15 4.94
CA ARG A 236 8.31 14.36 6.00
C ARG A 236 9.68 13.81 5.63
N VAL A 237 9.73 12.55 5.17
CA VAL A 237 10.97 11.92 4.69
C VAL A 237 11.61 12.75 3.58
N ARG A 238 10.84 13.22 2.59
CA ARG A 238 11.38 14.02 1.48
C ARG A 238 11.95 15.36 1.94
N THR A 239 11.30 16.02 2.89
CA THR A 239 11.75 17.32 3.42
C THR A 239 12.95 17.19 4.35
N GLU A 240 13.02 16.13 5.15
CA GLU A 240 14.07 15.98 6.19
C GLU A 240 15.33 15.28 5.68
N THR A 241 15.23 14.33 4.75
CA THR A 241 16.38 13.50 4.30
C THR A 241 16.95 13.91 2.95
N ASN A 242 16.27 14.83 2.25
CA ASN A 242 16.60 15.23 0.88
C ASN A 242 16.77 14.03 -0.07
N ILE A 243 16.02 12.94 0.16
CA ILE A 243 16.07 11.71 -0.64
C ILE A 243 15.64 11.93 -2.10
N ALA A 244 14.84 12.97 -2.33
CA ALA A 244 14.42 13.36 -3.68
C ALA A 244 15.52 14.08 -4.47
N ALA A 245 16.52 14.70 -3.81
CA ALA A 245 17.61 15.36 -4.52
C ALA A 245 18.51 14.35 -5.21
N GLY A 246 18.58 14.44 -6.54
CA GLY A 246 19.32 13.52 -7.41
C GLY A 246 18.58 12.21 -7.69
N ALA A 247 17.30 12.08 -7.32
CA ALA A 247 16.50 10.90 -7.65
C ALA A 247 16.28 10.81 -9.17
N VAL A 248 16.77 9.74 -9.79
CA VAL A 248 16.71 9.49 -11.24
C VAL A 248 15.33 8.91 -11.57
N SER A 249 14.33 9.73 -11.91
CA SER A 249 12.99 9.25 -12.32
C SER A 249 12.97 8.09 -13.34
N VAL A 250 11.87 7.33 -13.42
CA VAL A 250 11.71 6.27 -14.42
C VAL A 250 11.95 6.80 -15.84
N SER A 251 11.43 7.98 -16.16
CA SER A 251 11.65 8.63 -17.46
C SER A 251 13.11 8.99 -17.72
N SER A 252 13.88 9.38 -16.70
CA SER A 252 15.32 9.65 -16.88
C SER A 252 16.12 8.37 -17.03
N ALA A 253 15.79 7.32 -16.27
CA ALA A 253 16.39 6.01 -16.42
C ALA A 253 16.14 5.44 -17.82
N ALA A 254 14.95 5.65 -18.37
CA ALA A 254 14.60 5.25 -19.74
C ALA A 254 15.45 5.97 -20.80
N VAL A 255 15.63 7.29 -20.67
CA VAL A 255 16.50 8.06 -21.56
C VAL A 255 17.95 7.61 -21.43
N GLU A 256 18.45 7.40 -20.22
CA GLU A 256 19.82 6.90 -20.00
C GLU A 256 20.02 5.49 -20.55
N LEU A 257 19.06 4.58 -20.37
CA LEU A 257 19.10 3.25 -20.95
C LEU A 257 19.18 3.32 -22.48
N ALA A 258 18.33 4.13 -23.11
CA ALA A 258 18.34 4.31 -24.55
C ALA A 258 19.71 4.80 -25.05
N LEU A 259 20.28 5.80 -24.39
CA LEU A 259 21.59 6.35 -24.74
C LEU A 259 22.73 5.36 -24.51
N MET A 260 22.68 4.52 -23.48
CA MET A 260 23.68 3.48 -23.22
C MET A 260 23.65 2.36 -24.26
N LYS A 261 22.47 2.07 -24.82
CA LYS A 261 22.28 0.97 -25.79
C LYS A 261 22.46 1.42 -27.24
N LEU A 262 22.47 2.72 -27.50
CA LEU A 262 22.89 3.28 -28.79
C LEU A 262 24.41 3.11 -28.95
N PRO A 263 24.89 2.81 -30.18
CA PRO A 263 26.33 2.69 -30.44
C PRO A 263 27.05 4.03 -30.28
N GLU A 264 28.31 3.99 -29.85
CA GLU A 264 29.13 5.20 -29.57
C GLU A 264 29.27 6.14 -30.77
N SER A 265 29.17 5.61 -32.00
CA SER A 265 29.16 6.40 -33.25
C SER A 265 27.92 7.26 -33.44
N SER A 266 26.85 6.99 -32.70
CA SER A 266 25.54 7.62 -32.79
C SER A 266 25.26 8.37 -31.49
N HIS A 267 25.99 9.47 -31.25
CA HIS A 267 25.73 10.34 -30.10
C HIS A 267 24.26 10.84 -30.09
N ALA A 268 23.74 11.17 -28.90
CA ALA A 268 22.37 11.63 -28.65
C ALA A 268 21.87 12.74 -29.61
N SER A 269 22.79 13.56 -30.14
CA SER A 269 22.50 14.64 -31.09
C SER A 269 22.23 14.17 -32.53
N SER A 270 22.53 12.91 -32.86
CA SER A 270 22.39 12.34 -34.21
C SER A 270 21.26 11.33 -34.36
N ALA A 271 20.85 10.67 -33.26
CA ALA A 271 19.79 9.68 -33.28
C ALA A 271 18.40 10.34 -33.33
N ARG A 272 17.52 9.81 -34.17
CA ARG A 272 16.15 10.32 -34.37
C ARG A 272 15.25 9.80 -33.26
N MET A 273 14.79 10.72 -32.41
CA MET A 273 13.98 10.42 -31.23
C MET A 273 12.48 10.59 -31.52
N LEU A 274 11.71 9.55 -31.21
CA LEU A 274 10.25 9.57 -31.23
C LEU A 274 9.70 9.32 -29.82
N VAL A 275 8.75 10.16 -29.38
CA VAL A 275 8.02 9.97 -28.12
C VAL A 275 6.54 9.81 -28.43
N VAL A 276 5.98 8.66 -28.08
CA VAL A 276 4.56 8.34 -28.21
C VAL A 276 3.87 8.55 -26.86
N GLY A 277 2.98 9.54 -26.82
CA GLY A 277 2.29 9.99 -25.62
C GLY A 277 2.93 11.23 -25.00
N ALA A 278 2.14 12.31 -24.89
CA ALA A 278 2.57 13.57 -24.27
C ALA A 278 1.95 13.78 -22.88
N GLY A 279 1.82 12.69 -22.11
CA GLY A 279 1.34 12.71 -20.74
C GLY A 279 2.41 13.20 -19.75
N LYS A 280 2.17 12.97 -18.46
CA LYS A 280 3.13 13.30 -17.39
C LYS A 280 4.49 12.62 -17.62
N MET A 281 4.48 11.34 -18.02
CA MET A 281 5.68 10.55 -18.29
C MET A 281 6.38 11.00 -19.57
N GLY A 282 5.66 11.14 -20.69
CA GLY A 282 6.23 11.65 -21.93
C GLY A 282 6.87 13.03 -21.80
N LYS A 283 6.24 13.94 -21.05
CA LYS A 283 6.82 15.25 -20.72
C LYS A 283 8.15 15.14 -19.98
N LEU A 284 8.28 14.20 -19.04
CA LEU A 284 9.53 13.96 -18.34
C LEU A 284 10.59 13.35 -19.26
N VAL A 285 10.22 12.42 -20.15
CA VAL A 285 11.13 11.88 -21.17
C VAL A 285 11.70 13.00 -22.02
N ILE A 286 10.84 13.88 -22.55
CA ILE A 286 11.22 15.05 -23.34
C ILE A 286 12.21 15.94 -22.56
N LYS A 287 11.91 16.29 -21.30
CA LYS A 287 12.81 17.12 -20.48
C LYS A 287 14.20 16.50 -20.30
N HIS A 288 14.26 15.18 -20.12
CA HIS A 288 15.55 14.49 -19.96
C HIS A 288 16.30 14.34 -21.28
N LEU A 289 15.61 14.13 -22.41
CA LEU A 289 16.22 14.16 -23.74
C LEU A 289 16.86 15.53 -24.00
N VAL A 290 16.15 16.62 -23.73
CA VAL A 290 16.69 17.99 -23.85
C VAL A 290 17.91 18.20 -22.94
N ALA A 291 17.84 17.77 -21.68
CA ALA A 291 18.95 17.88 -20.74
C ALA A 291 20.21 17.09 -21.17
N LYS A 292 20.03 16.02 -21.95
CA LYS A 292 21.13 15.22 -22.55
C LYS A 292 21.56 15.74 -23.94
N GLY A 293 21.07 16.90 -24.37
CA GLY A 293 21.49 17.57 -25.60
C GLY A 293 20.72 17.19 -26.86
N CYS A 294 19.55 16.55 -26.74
CA CYS A 294 18.67 16.30 -27.89
C CYS A 294 17.97 17.62 -28.30
N THR A 295 18.23 18.06 -29.53
CA THR A 295 17.69 19.32 -30.07
C THR A 295 16.48 19.11 -30.97
N LYS A 296 16.23 17.89 -31.46
CA LYS A 296 15.13 17.57 -32.36
C LYS A 296 14.45 16.25 -31.99
N MET A 297 13.14 16.27 -31.86
CA MET A 297 12.35 15.08 -31.58
C MET A 297 10.93 15.18 -32.17
N VAL A 298 10.37 14.02 -32.48
CA VAL A 298 8.96 13.90 -32.91
C VAL A 298 8.13 13.42 -31.72
N VAL A 299 6.99 14.06 -31.50
CA VAL A 299 6.06 13.71 -30.42
C VAL A 299 4.71 13.36 -31.02
N VAL A 300 4.34 12.09 -30.89
CA VAL A 300 3.04 11.57 -31.34
C VAL A 300 2.06 11.62 -30.17
N ASN A 301 0.92 12.29 -30.37
CA ASN A 301 -0.09 12.39 -29.31
C ASN A 301 -1.51 12.57 -29.86
N ARG A 302 -2.53 12.24 -29.05
CA ARG A 302 -3.94 12.46 -29.40
C ARG A 302 -4.35 13.93 -29.40
N SER A 303 -3.68 14.77 -28.61
CA SER A 303 -4.01 16.19 -28.43
C SER A 303 -2.78 17.03 -28.75
N GLU A 304 -2.90 17.85 -29.79
CA GLU A 304 -1.88 18.81 -30.19
C GLU A 304 -1.62 19.86 -29.11
N GLU A 305 -2.68 20.34 -28.45
CA GLU A 305 -2.60 21.35 -27.38
C GLU A 305 -1.62 20.96 -26.27
N LYS A 306 -1.63 19.68 -25.86
CA LYS A 306 -0.69 19.16 -24.86
C LYS A 306 0.76 19.24 -25.34
N VAL A 307 1.02 18.95 -26.60
CA VAL A 307 2.36 19.02 -27.19
C VAL A 307 2.80 20.46 -27.36
N ALA A 308 1.90 21.36 -27.77
CA ALA A 308 2.16 22.79 -27.86
C ALA A 308 2.50 23.40 -26.49
N ALA A 309 1.77 23.01 -25.43
CA ALA A 309 2.08 23.44 -24.06
C ALA A 309 3.47 22.96 -23.60
N ILE A 310 3.84 21.72 -23.90
CA ILE A 310 5.18 21.20 -23.61
C ILE A 310 6.25 21.96 -24.39
N ARG A 311 6.02 22.24 -25.68
CA ARG A 311 6.92 23.01 -26.53
C ARG A 311 7.20 24.40 -25.94
N ASN A 312 6.17 25.09 -25.45
CA ASN A 312 6.31 26.42 -24.85
C ASN A 312 7.09 26.44 -23.52
N GLU A 313 7.16 25.30 -22.81
CA GLU A 313 7.94 25.18 -21.58
C GLU A 313 9.43 24.85 -21.83
N MET A 314 9.80 24.45 -23.05
CA MET A 314 11.18 24.06 -23.37
C MET A 314 12.07 25.27 -23.66
N PRO A 315 13.39 25.16 -23.41
CA PRO A 315 14.33 26.21 -23.77
C PRO A 315 14.38 26.46 -25.29
N PRO A 316 14.75 27.67 -25.72
CA PRO A 316 14.90 28.00 -27.14
C PRO A 316 15.98 27.12 -27.79
N GLY A 317 15.71 26.64 -29.01
CA GLY A 317 16.61 25.76 -29.77
C GLY A 317 16.20 24.28 -29.80
N VAL A 318 15.12 23.90 -29.10
CA VAL A 318 14.54 22.54 -29.18
C VAL A 318 13.38 22.51 -30.17
N GLU A 319 13.52 21.72 -31.24
CA GLU A 319 12.49 21.45 -32.24
C GLU A 319 11.64 20.24 -31.82
N ILE A 320 10.41 20.49 -31.35
CA ILE A 320 9.41 19.45 -31.06
C ILE A 320 8.39 19.42 -32.19
N ILE A 321 8.39 18.37 -33.00
CA ILE A 321 7.44 18.19 -34.11
C ILE A 321 6.25 17.39 -33.60
N TYR A 322 5.05 17.97 -33.65
CA TYR A 322 3.82 17.25 -33.33
C TYR A 322 3.40 16.37 -34.50
N LYS A 323 2.98 15.14 -34.19
CA LYS A 323 2.34 14.23 -35.14
C LYS A 323 1.09 13.58 -34.53
N PRO A 324 0.01 13.43 -35.31
CA PRO A 324 -1.19 12.74 -34.84
C PRO A 324 -0.95 11.22 -34.71
N LEU A 325 -1.84 10.52 -34.00
CA LEU A 325 -1.65 9.11 -33.63
C LEU A 325 -1.73 8.14 -34.82
N ASP A 326 -2.48 8.51 -35.86
CA ASP A 326 -2.58 7.80 -37.15
C ASP A 326 -1.24 7.79 -37.91
N GLU A 327 -0.41 8.82 -37.76
CA GLU A 327 0.93 8.89 -38.35
C GLU A 327 2.01 8.16 -37.53
N MET A 328 1.65 7.47 -36.44
CA MET A 328 2.59 6.84 -35.52
C MET A 328 3.56 5.86 -36.20
N LEU A 329 3.06 4.99 -37.08
CA LEU A 329 3.90 3.98 -37.76
C LEU A 329 4.89 4.64 -38.73
N SER A 330 4.45 5.66 -39.47
CA SER A 330 5.31 6.45 -40.35
C SER A 330 6.42 7.17 -39.57
N CYS A 331 6.09 7.71 -38.40
CA CYS A 331 7.09 8.32 -37.53
C CYS A 331 8.06 7.28 -36.97
N ALA A 332 7.57 6.09 -36.62
CA ALA A 332 8.42 5.00 -36.13
C ALA A 332 9.38 4.47 -37.21
N ALA A 333 8.96 4.47 -38.48
CA ALA A 333 9.81 4.12 -39.62
C ALA A 333 11.06 5.01 -39.70
N GLU A 334 10.91 6.30 -39.37
CA GLU A 334 11.98 7.29 -39.40
C GLU A 334 12.74 7.41 -38.08
N ALA A 335 12.31 6.73 -37.01
CA ALA A 335 12.93 6.86 -35.69
C ALA A 335 13.97 5.75 -35.46
N ASP A 336 15.07 6.12 -34.79
CA ASP A 336 16.07 5.17 -34.29
C ASP A 336 15.69 4.70 -32.86
N VAL A 337 15.10 5.60 -32.07
CA VAL A 337 14.61 5.32 -30.71
C VAL A 337 13.15 5.76 -30.57
N VAL A 338 12.31 4.85 -30.11
CA VAL A 338 10.88 5.06 -29.87
C VAL A 338 10.58 4.88 -28.38
N PHE A 339 10.18 5.96 -27.72
CA PHE A 339 9.69 5.93 -26.35
C PHE A 339 8.17 5.81 -26.35
N THR A 340 7.61 4.85 -25.61
CA THR A 340 6.15 4.73 -25.42
C THR A 340 5.76 5.00 -23.98
N SER A 341 4.77 5.89 -23.79
CA SER A 341 4.32 6.32 -22.47
C SER A 341 2.82 6.68 -22.43
N THR A 342 1.99 5.90 -23.12
CA THR A 342 0.54 6.10 -23.19
C THR A 342 -0.21 5.28 -22.15
N ALA A 343 -1.50 5.61 -21.95
CA ALA A 343 -2.43 4.84 -21.13
C ALA A 343 -3.25 3.82 -21.96
N SER A 344 -2.72 3.34 -23.08
CA SER A 344 -3.38 2.29 -23.87
C SER A 344 -3.35 0.96 -23.11
N GLU A 345 -4.49 0.27 -23.06
CA GLU A 345 -4.60 -1.09 -22.49
C GLU A 345 -4.13 -2.17 -23.47
N THR A 346 -4.12 -1.87 -24.77
CA THR A 346 -3.61 -2.76 -25.81
C THR A 346 -2.27 -2.25 -26.35
N PRO A 347 -1.36 -3.17 -26.77
CA PRO A 347 -0.14 -2.80 -27.44
C PRO A 347 -0.40 -1.98 -28.71
N LEU A 348 0.35 -0.89 -28.86
CA LEU A 348 0.34 0.00 -30.03
C LEU A 348 1.25 -0.50 -31.14
N PHE A 349 2.31 -1.24 -30.79
CA PHE A 349 3.24 -1.85 -31.73
C PHE A 349 3.17 -3.37 -31.61
N LEU A 350 2.71 -4.02 -32.67
CA LEU A 350 2.69 -5.48 -32.84
C LEU A 350 3.73 -5.93 -33.87
N LYS A 351 4.00 -7.23 -33.88
CA LYS A 351 5.00 -7.83 -34.78
C LYS A 351 4.73 -7.50 -36.24
N GLU A 352 3.48 -7.66 -36.71
CA GLU A 352 3.16 -7.43 -38.12
C GLU A 352 3.39 -5.98 -38.55
N GLN A 353 3.17 -5.02 -37.64
CA GLN A 353 3.37 -3.60 -37.93
C GLN A 353 4.86 -3.25 -37.98
N VAL A 354 5.64 -3.77 -37.03
CA VAL A 354 7.07 -3.44 -36.93
C VAL A 354 7.90 -4.12 -38.02
N GLU A 355 7.52 -5.32 -38.48
CA GLU A 355 8.17 -6.02 -39.60
C GLU A 355 8.06 -5.24 -40.92
N THR A 356 7.02 -4.43 -41.09
CA THR A 356 6.86 -3.59 -42.31
C THR A 356 7.71 -2.32 -42.30
N LEU A 357 8.31 -1.98 -41.15
CA LEU A 357 9.11 -0.76 -41.04
C LEU A 357 10.46 -0.93 -41.74
N PRO A 358 10.99 0.11 -42.39
CA PRO A 358 12.31 0.05 -43.01
C PRO A 358 13.38 -0.21 -41.93
N PRO A 359 14.45 -0.95 -42.28
CA PRO A 359 15.57 -1.15 -41.38
C PRO A 359 16.28 0.18 -41.11
N VAL A 360 16.74 0.35 -39.87
CA VAL A 360 17.65 1.45 -39.49
C VAL A 360 19.10 0.97 -39.61
N ARG A 361 20.07 1.88 -39.52
CA ARG A 361 21.50 1.53 -39.67
C ARG A 361 21.95 0.43 -38.70
N ASP A 362 21.48 0.50 -37.47
CA ASP A 362 21.78 -0.45 -36.41
C ASP A 362 20.50 -1.21 -36.02
N ALA A 363 20.05 -1.09 -34.77
CA ALA A 363 18.78 -1.63 -34.31
C ALA A 363 17.85 -0.52 -33.83
N ARG A 364 16.56 -0.61 -34.17
CA ARG A 364 15.54 0.30 -33.65
C ARG A 364 15.24 -0.04 -32.20
N LEU A 365 15.40 0.92 -31.31
CA LEU A 365 15.18 0.74 -29.89
C LEU A 365 13.75 1.15 -29.53
N PHE A 366 12.99 0.24 -28.94
CA PHE A 366 11.70 0.53 -28.31
C PHE A 366 11.90 0.56 -26.80
N VAL A 367 11.61 1.69 -26.17
CA VAL A 367 11.72 1.87 -24.73
C VAL A 367 10.33 2.16 -24.18
N ASP A 368 9.71 1.12 -23.63
CA ASP A 368 8.35 1.14 -23.12
C ASP A 368 8.33 1.37 -21.61
N ILE A 369 7.79 2.53 -21.21
CA ILE A 369 7.61 2.89 -19.80
C ILE A 369 6.13 2.84 -19.37
N SER A 370 5.27 2.23 -20.18
CA SER A 370 3.85 2.02 -19.89
C SER A 370 3.56 0.65 -19.28
N VAL A 371 2.55 0.61 -18.42
CA VAL A 371 1.95 -0.63 -17.89
C VAL A 371 0.42 -0.42 -17.84
N PRO A 372 -0.39 -1.14 -18.63
CA PRO A 372 -0.02 -2.19 -19.58
C PRO A 372 0.94 -1.76 -20.70
N ARG A 373 1.71 -2.71 -21.23
CA ARG A 373 2.74 -2.43 -22.24
C ARG A 373 2.13 -1.92 -23.54
N ASN A 374 2.76 -0.91 -24.11
CA ASN A 374 2.42 -0.37 -25.43
C ASN A 374 3.19 -1.07 -26.55
N VAL A 375 4.23 -1.83 -26.25
CA VAL A 375 4.98 -2.62 -27.24
C VAL A 375 4.78 -4.11 -26.94
N GLY A 376 4.30 -4.87 -27.92
CA GLY A 376 4.11 -6.31 -27.77
C GLY A 376 5.44 -7.03 -27.56
N SER A 377 5.45 -8.06 -26.71
CA SER A 377 6.68 -8.85 -26.43
C SER A 377 7.26 -9.51 -27.69
N CYS A 378 6.39 -9.89 -28.63
CA CYS A 378 6.77 -10.47 -29.92
C CYS A 378 7.58 -9.51 -30.83
N VAL A 379 7.59 -8.21 -30.56
CA VAL A 379 8.40 -7.24 -31.31
C VAL A 379 9.89 -7.51 -31.10
N ALA A 380 10.29 -8.01 -29.92
CA ALA A 380 11.69 -8.32 -29.62
C ALA A 380 12.28 -9.47 -30.46
N GLU A 381 11.44 -10.26 -31.13
CA GLU A 381 11.85 -11.36 -32.01
C GLU A 381 12.28 -10.88 -33.41
N ILE A 382 12.00 -9.62 -33.76
CA ILE A 382 12.28 -9.07 -35.08
C ILE A 382 13.75 -8.65 -35.17
N ASP A 383 14.44 -9.17 -36.18
CA ASP A 383 15.82 -8.79 -36.49
C ASP A 383 15.94 -7.27 -36.72
N GLY A 384 16.92 -6.65 -36.06
CA GLY A 384 17.12 -5.19 -36.13
C GLY A 384 16.22 -4.39 -35.19
N THR A 385 15.55 -5.02 -34.23
CA THR A 385 14.82 -4.32 -33.16
C THR A 385 15.28 -4.76 -31.77
N ARG A 386 15.13 -3.87 -30.79
CA ARG A 386 15.38 -4.17 -29.38
C ARG A 386 14.29 -3.53 -28.54
N VAL A 387 13.64 -4.31 -27.69
CA VAL A 387 12.56 -3.83 -26.81
C VAL A 387 13.06 -3.82 -25.37
N PHE A 388 12.84 -2.71 -24.70
CA PHE A 388 13.09 -2.53 -23.28
C PHE A 388 11.80 -2.11 -22.61
N ASN A 389 11.50 -2.69 -21.47
CA ASN A 389 10.36 -2.34 -20.64
C ASN A 389 10.82 -1.75 -19.30
N VAL A 390 9.88 -1.46 -18.40
CA VAL A 390 10.15 -0.89 -17.07
C VAL A 390 11.08 -1.76 -16.20
N ASP A 391 11.14 -3.08 -16.43
CA ASP A 391 11.98 -4.00 -15.66
C ASP A 391 13.45 -3.92 -16.05
N ASP A 392 13.74 -3.59 -17.32
CA ASP A 392 15.10 -3.44 -17.86
C ASP A 392 15.81 -2.18 -17.36
N LEU A 393 15.03 -1.20 -16.89
CA LEU A 393 15.55 0.06 -16.33
C LEU A 393 16.38 -0.15 -15.05
N LYS A 394 16.29 -1.32 -14.41
CA LYS A 394 17.09 -1.69 -13.22
C LYS A 394 18.59 -1.56 -13.47
N GLU A 395 19.05 -1.81 -14.69
CA GLU A 395 20.47 -1.74 -15.08
C GLU A 395 21.07 -0.35 -14.83
N VAL A 396 20.33 0.70 -15.20
CA VAL A 396 20.77 2.09 -15.08
C VAL A 396 20.78 2.56 -13.62
N VAL A 397 19.80 2.11 -12.84
CA VAL A 397 19.60 2.63 -11.49
C VAL A 397 20.66 2.10 -10.49
N ALA A 398 21.34 1.00 -10.80
CA ALA A 398 22.36 0.38 -9.93
C ALA A 398 23.62 1.24 -9.71
N ALA A 399 23.91 2.22 -10.58
CA ALA A 399 25.19 2.94 -10.61
C ALA A 399 25.42 3.99 -9.49
N ASN A 400 24.43 4.26 -8.62
CA ASN A 400 24.50 5.32 -7.58
C ASN A 400 24.11 4.81 -6.19
N LYS A 401 24.76 3.74 -5.71
CA LYS A 401 24.26 2.97 -4.56
C LYS A 401 24.62 3.57 -3.19
N GLU A 402 25.82 4.12 -3.00
CA GLU A 402 26.34 4.48 -1.66
C GLU A 402 25.62 5.67 -1.01
N ASP A 403 25.49 6.81 -1.70
CA ASP A 403 24.77 7.98 -1.16
C ASP A 403 23.30 7.68 -0.89
N ARG A 404 22.70 6.76 -1.66
CA ARG A 404 21.31 6.36 -1.50
C ARG A 404 21.09 5.50 -0.26
N VAL A 405 22.04 4.62 0.06
CA VAL A 405 21.98 3.79 1.28
C VAL A 405 21.98 4.67 2.53
N ARG A 406 22.84 5.69 2.59
CA ARG A 406 22.86 6.63 3.73
C ARG A 406 21.51 7.34 3.91
N LYS A 407 20.96 7.93 2.84
CA LYS A 407 19.66 8.61 2.89
C LYS A 407 18.51 7.66 3.24
N ALA A 408 18.59 6.40 2.78
CA ALA A 408 17.60 5.38 3.12
C ALA A 408 17.62 5.05 4.63
N MET A 409 18.79 5.01 5.26
CA MET A 409 18.90 4.78 6.72
C MET A 409 18.24 5.91 7.53
N GLU A 410 18.46 7.17 7.14
CA GLU A 410 17.82 8.33 7.77
C GLU A 410 16.29 8.28 7.61
N ALA A 411 15.81 7.93 6.41
CA ALA A 411 14.39 7.77 6.13
C ALA A 411 13.77 6.63 6.96
N GLN A 412 14.50 5.53 7.15
CA GLN A 412 14.02 4.38 7.94
C GLN A 412 13.76 4.74 9.40
N ALA A 413 14.58 5.63 9.97
CA ALA A 413 14.38 6.12 11.35
C ALA A 413 13.05 6.88 11.49
N ILE A 414 12.76 7.78 10.53
CA ILE A 414 11.48 8.51 10.47
C ILE A 414 10.31 7.54 10.32
N ILE A 415 10.41 6.58 9.40
CA ILE A 415 9.34 5.60 9.16
C ILE A 415 9.08 4.78 10.42
N THR A 416 10.13 4.29 11.09
CA THR A 416 9.98 3.47 12.30
C THR A 416 9.26 4.22 13.41
N ASP A 417 9.55 5.51 13.57
CA ASP A 417 8.89 6.37 14.55
C ASP A 417 7.42 6.60 14.20
N GLU A 418 7.15 6.96 12.96
CA GLU A 418 5.79 7.21 12.45
C GLU A 418 4.93 5.94 12.45
N SER A 419 5.51 4.77 12.20
CA SER A 419 4.81 3.49 12.33
C SER A 419 4.35 3.26 13.76
N LYS A 420 5.16 3.60 14.78
CA LYS A 420 4.70 3.50 16.18
C LYS A 420 3.53 4.45 16.46
N HIS A 421 3.59 5.67 15.95
CA HIS A 421 2.50 6.65 16.09
C HIS A 421 1.22 6.17 15.43
N PHE A 422 1.32 5.59 14.22
CA PHE A 422 0.16 5.04 13.53
C PHE A 422 -0.44 3.83 14.26
N GLU A 423 0.38 2.90 14.75
CA GLU A 423 -0.12 1.75 15.51
C GLU A 423 -0.82 2.22 16.80
N ALA A 424 -0.26 3.20 17.51
CA ALA A 424 -0.90 3.80 18.69
C ALA A 424 -2.23 4.49 18.34
N TRP A 425 -2.28 5.21 17.21
CA TRP A 425 -3.51 5.80 16.70
C TRP A 425 -4.55 4.74 16.32
N ARG A 426 -4.15 3.64 15.68
CA ARG A 426 -5.06 2.55 15.29
C ARG A 426 -5.64 1.88 16.53
N ASP A 427 -4.80 1.59 17.51
CA ASP A 427 -5.23 0.94 18.75
C ASP A 427 -6.17 1.86 19.56
N SER A 428 -6.01 3.19 19.45
CA SER A 428 -6.96 4.14 20.05
C SER A 428 -8.35 4.14 19.38
N LEU A 429 -8.47 3.61 18.15
CA LEU A 429 -9.77 3.42 17.50
C LEU A 429 -10.58 2.28 18.12
N GLU A 430 -9.93 1.30 18.77
CA GLU A 430 -10.62 0.18 19.43
C GLU A 430 -11.58 0.65 20.54
N THR A 431 -11.35 1.84 21.12
CA THR A 431 -12.21 2.39 22.17
C THR A 431 -13.49 3.02 21.62
N VAL A 432 -13.54 3.38 20.33
CA VAL A 432 -14.65 4.11 19.72
C VAL A 432 -15.99 3.33 19.82
N PRO A 433 -16.05 2.02 19.55
CA PRO A 433 -17.25 1.22 19.80
C PRO A 433 -17.70 1.27 21.26
N THR A 434 -16.78 1.16 22.22
CA THR A 434 -17.09 1.20 23.66
C THR A 434 -17.65 2.57 24.08
N ILE A 435 -17.08 3.66 23.55
CA ILE A 435 -17.60 5.04 23.70
C ILE A 435 -19.05 5.13 23.21
N LYS A 436 -19.35 4.54 22.04
CA LYS A 436 -20.71 4.54 21.47
C LYS A 436 -21.69 3.73 22.34
N LYS A 437 -21.27 2.55 22.80
CA LYS A 437 -22.07 1.68 23.67
C LYS A 437 -22.38 2.34 25.01
N LEU A 438 -21.39 2.96 25.65
CA LEU A 438 -21.56 3.64 26.93
C LEU A 438 -22.57 4.80 26.81
N ARG A 439 -22.52 5.57 25.71
CA ARG A 439 -23.55 6.59 25.43
C ARG A 439 -24.93 5.97 25.26
N GLY A 440 -25.06 4.92 24.44
CA GLY A 440 -26.33 4.23 24.22
C GLY A 440 -26.92 3.66 25.51
N TYR A 441 -26.09 3.02 26.35
CA TYR A 441 -26.47 2.53 27.67
C TYR A 441 -27.04 3.64 28.55
N THR A 442 -26.36 4.80 28.58
CA THR A 442 -26.79 5.89 29.44
C THR A 442 -28.05 6.58 28.92
N GLU A 443 -28.19 6.71 27.60
CA GLU A 443 -29.42 7.22 26.97
C GLU A 443 -30.64 6.33 27.29
N ARG A 444 -30.47 5.00 27.31
CA ARG A 444 -31.53 4.07 27.74
C ARG A 444 -31.95 4.29 29.19
N ILE A 445 -30.99 4.51 30.10
CA ILE A 445 -31.27 4.82 31.51
C ILE A 445 -32.04 6.13 31.63
N ILE A 446 -31.59 7.18 30.92
CA ILE A 446 -32.27 8.49 30.92
C ILE A 446 -33.72 8.32 30.47
N ALA A 447 -33.95 7.64 29.36
CA ALA A 447 -35.30 7.42 28.83
C ALA A 447 -36.20 6.66 29.82
N ALA A 448 -35.69 5.58 30.40
CA ALA A 448 -36.42 4.75 31.36
C ALA A 448 -36.79 5.51 32.65
N GLU A 449 -35.85 6.31 33.20
CA GLU A 449 -36.12 7.06 34.43
C GLU A 449 -37.03 8.26 34.19
N ILE A 450 -36.95 8.92 33.03
CA ILE A 450 -37.91 9.96 32.63
C ILE A 450 -39.31 9.34 32.51
N GLU A 451 -39.44 8.21 31.80
CA GLU A 451 -40.73 7.53 31.60
C GLU A 451 -41.36 7.07 32.93
N LYS A 452 -40.55 6.55 33.85
CA LYS A 452 -41.00 6.10 35.18
C LYS A 452 -41.39 7.25 36.12
N SER A 453 -40.72 8.39 36.00
CA SER A 453 -40.93 9.54 36.88
C SER A 453 -42.08 10.43 36.42
N LEU A 454 -42.34 10.50 35.12
CA LEU A 454 -43.39 11.34 34.53
C LEU A 454 -44.81 11.06 35.09
N PRO A 455 -45.29 9.80 35.22
CA PRO A 455 -46.61 9.51 35.79
C PRO A 455 -46.73 9.86 37.27
N LYS A 456 -45.62 9.78 38.02
CA LYS A 456 -45.58 10.00 39.47
C LYS A 456 -45.53 11.48 39.86
N MET A 457 -45.12 12.33 38.92
CA MET A 457 -44.97 13.77 39.16
C MET A 457 -46.28 14.54 39.05
N GLY A 458 -47.41 13.87 38.76
CA GLY A 458 -48.79 14.36 38.94
C GLY A 458 -49.01 15.85 38.65
N ILE A 459 -49.55 16.15 37.47
CA ILE A 459 -50.10 17.42 36.95
C ILE A 459 -49.48 17.75 35.58
N ASP A 460 -50.35 18.24 34.70
CA ASP A 460 -50.16 18.66 33.32
C ASP A 460 -48.79 19.32 33.05
N MET A 461 -47.81 18.49 32.71
CA MET A 461 -46.45 18.94 32.42
C MET A 461 -46.45 19.69 31.10
N ASN A 462 -46.47 21.03 31.19
CA ASN A 462 -46.27 21.87 30.03
C ASN A 462 -44.97 21.45 29.30
N LYS A 463 -44.99 21.40 27.96
CA LYS A 463 -43.88 20.91 27.11
C LYS A 463 -42.52 21.54 27.47
N LYS A 464 -42.55 22.78 27.99
CA LYS A 464 -41.39 23.52 28.50
C LYS A 464 -40.76 22.88 29.74
N MET A 465 -41.55 22.47 30.73
CA MET A 465 -41.06 21.83 31.96
C MET A 465 -40.45 20.45 31.67
N ARG A 466 -41.09 19.67 30.80
CA ARG A 466 -40.56 18.37 30.36
C ARG A 466 -39.16 18.51 29.74
N LYS A 467 -38.97 19.54 28.92
CA LYS A 467 -37.67 19.85 28.31
C LYS A 467 -36.65 20.26 29.38
N THR A 468 -37.01 21.08 30.35
CA THR A 468 -36.10 21.49 31.44
C THR A 468 -35.62 20.31 32.29
N VAL A 469 -36.50 19.34 32.58
CA VAL A 469 -36.13 18.12 33.31
C VAL A 469 -35.19 17.23 32.48
N ASP A 470 -35.47 17.05 31.19
CA ASP A 470 -34.59 16.31 30.28
C ASP A 470 -33.20 16.98 30.16
N ASP A 471 -33.16 18.31 30.01
CA ASP A 471 -31.91 19.09 29.96
C ASP A 471 -31.11 18.96 31.27
N LEU A 472 -31.77 18.97 32.43
CA LEU A 472 -31.12 18.79 33.73
C LEU A 472 -30.49 17.39 33.86
N ILE A 473 -31.23 16.34 33.54
CA ILE A 473 -30.76 14.95 33.62
C ILE A 473 -29.60 14.73 32.65
N ARG A 474 -29.74 15.18 31.40
CA ARG A 474 -28.66 15.14 30.40
C ARG A 474 -27.43 15.92 30.86
N GLY A 475 -27.62 17.07 31.50
CA GLY A 475 -26.53 17.87 32.08
C GLY A 475 -25.74 17.11 33.14
N ILE A 476 -26.42 16.41 34.06
CA ILE A 476 -25.78 15.58 35.09
C ILE A 476 -25.03 14.41 34.45
N VAL A 477 -25.68 13.68 33.55
CA VAL A 477 -25.08 12.54 32.84
C VAL A 477 -23.85 12.96 32.04
N ASN A 478 -23.92 14.07 31.29
CA ASN A 478 -22.79 14.56 30.51
C ASN A 478 -21.59 14.91 31.41
N LYS A 479 -21.82 15.45 32.61
CA LYS A 479 -20.75 15.71 33.59
C LYS A 479 -20.15 14.41 34.14
N LEU A 480 -20.96 13.40 34.42
CA LEU A 480 -20.49 12.08 34.88
C LEU A 480 -19.70 11.34 33.80
N LEU A 481 -20.18 11.39 32.54
CA LEU A 481 -19.53 10.74 31.41
C LEU A 481 -18.28 11.48 30.92
N HIS A 482 -18.10 12.77 31.25
CA HIS A 482 -16.95 13.55 30.78
C HIS A 482 -15.61 12.87 31.11
N GLY A 483 -15.43 12.43 32.36
CA GLY A 483 -14.21 11.76 32.83
C GLY A 483 -13.90 10.49 32.03
N PRO A 484 -14.77 9.45 32.07
CA PRO A 484 -14.57 8.22 31.30
C PRO A 484 -14.37 8.44 29.80
N MET A 485 -15.11 9.38 29.20
CA MET A 485 -15.03 9.66 27.76
C MET A 485 -13.73 10.36 27.36
N GLN A 486 -13.16 11.17 28.24
CA GLN A 486 -11.83 11.77 28.05
C GLN A 486 -10.73 10.72 28.21
N HIS A 487 -10.87 9.78 29.15
CA HIS A 487 -9.89 8.71 29.39
C HIS A 487 -9.95 7.55 28.38
N LEU A 488 -11.01 7.48 27.57
CA LEU A 488 -11.11 6.57 26.43
C LEU A 488 -10.62 7.17 25.12
N ARG A 489 -10.45 8.50 25.05
CA ARG A 489 -9.91 9.19 23.87
C ARG A 489 -8.41 9.35 24.04
N CYS A 490 -7.63 8.63 23.25
CA CYS A 490 -6.19 8.83 23.14
C CYS A 490 -5.89 9.41 21.76
N ASP A 491 -5.48 10.68 21.72
CA ASP A 491 -5.14 11.41 20.50
C ASP A 491 -3.64 11.37 20.17
N GLY A 492 -2.87 10.47 20.81
CA GLY A 492 -1.45 10.25 20.53
C GLY A 492 -0.52 11.37 21.01
N SER A 493 -1.07 12.51 21.44
CA SER A 493 -0.34 13.65 22.03
C SER A 493 -0.28 13.64 23.56
N ASP A 494 -1.11 12.83 24.21
CA ASP A 494 -1.18 12.75 25.67
C ASP A 494 -0.10 11.82 26.24
N SER A 495 0.49 12.17 27.39
CA SER A 495 1.48 11.36 28.12
C SER A 495 0.91 10.04 28.70
N ARG A 496 -0.31 9.67 28.33
CA ARG A 496 -1.05 8.53 28.86
C ARG A 496 -0.68 7.30 28.05
N THR A 497 -0.44 6.20 28.74
CA THR A 497 -0.08 4.98 28.03
C THR A 497 -1.32 4.41 27.34
N LEU A 498 -1.15 3.96 26.09
CA LEU A 498 -2.19 3.21 25.37
C LEU A 498 -2.72 2.03 26.21
N SER A 499 -1.86 1.42 27.03
CA SER A 499 -2.22 0.37 27.98
C SER A 499 -3.30 0.82 28.96
N GLU A 500 -3.12 1.97 29.63
CA GLU A 500 -4.13 2.52 30.55
C GLU A 500 -5.47 2.76 29.84
N THR A 501 -5.43 3.26 28.60
CA THR A 501 -6.65 3.52 27.82
C THR A 501 -7.41 2.22 27.52
N LEU A 502 -6.70 1.17 27.13
CA LEU A 502 -7.29 -0.15 26.87
C LEU A 502 -7.78 -0.83 28.16
N GLU A 503 -7.06 -0.67 29.28
CA GLU A 503 -7.49 -1.15 30.59
C GLU A 503 -8.77 -0.44 31.06
N ASN A 504 -8.85 0.88 30.87
CA ASN A 504 -10.06 1.66 31.14
C ASN A 504 -11.24 1.17 30.31
N MET A 505 -11.03 0.89 29.02
CA MET A 505 -12.05 0.32 28.15
C MET A 505 -12.56 -1.02 28.69
N GLN A 506 -11.65 -1.93 29.06
CA GLN A 506 -12.03 -3.24 29.61
C GLN A 506 -12.74 -3.10 30.96
N ALA A 507 -12.31 -2.17 31.82
CA ALA A 507 -12.96 -1.90 33.10
C ALA A 507 -14.40 -1.42 32.90
N LEU A 508 -14.63 -0.49 31.98
CA LEU A 508 -15.97 0.00 31.64
C LEU A 508 -16.85 -1.11 31.05
N ASN A 509 -16.31 -1.95 30.17
CA ASN A 509 -17.04 -3.10 29.65
C ASN A 509 -17.47 -4.06 30.77
N ARG A 510 -16.61 -4.32 31.76
CA ARG A 510 -16.95 -5.15 32.93
C ARG A 510 -17.96 -4.50 33.86
N MET A 511 -17.78 -3.22 34.18
CA MET A 511 -18.63 -2.50 35.13
C MET A 511 -20.05 -2.28 34.61
N TYR A 512 -20.20 -2.02 33.32
CA TYR A 512 -21.49 -1.70 32.70
C TYR A 512 -22.05 -2.83 31.80
N GLY A 513 -21.36 -3.98 31.69
CA GLY A 513 -21.83 -5.12 30.91
C GLY A 513 -21.91 -4.89 29.40
N LEU A 514 -21.10 -3.97 28.86
CA LEU A 514 -21.23 -3.46 27.48
C LEU A 514 -20.89 -4.50 26.38
N ASP A 515 -20.27 -5.63 26.73
CA ASP A 515 -19.91 -6.69 25.77
C ASP A 515 -21.03 -7.72 25.54
N ALA A 516 -21.97 -7.87 26.49
CA ALA A 516 -23.10 -8.78 26.36
C ALA A 516 -24.08 -8.33 25.25
N GLU A 517 -24.19 -7.03 25.00
CA GLU A 517 -25.09 -6.46 23.99
C GLU A 517 -24.68 -6.81 22.54
N ILE A 518 -23.40 -7.17 22.29
CA ILE A 518 -22.93 -7.58 20.95
C ILE A 518 -23.63 -8.85 20.49
N LEU A 519 -23.85 -9.79 21.41
CA LEU A 519 -24.45 -11.08 21.10
C LEU A 519 -25.95 -10.90 20.77
N GLU A 520 -26.66 -10.08 21.55
CA GLU A 520 -28.08 -9.84 21.36
C GLU A 520 -28.41 -9.01 20.11
N GLU A 521 -27.66 -7.94 19.81
CA GLU A 521 -27.88 -7.12 18.61
C GLU A 521 -27.48 -7.87 17.32
N LYS A 522 -26.38 -8.62 17.30
CA LYS A 522 -25.99 -9.43 16.13
C LYS A 522 -26.97 -10.59 15.88
N ILE A 523 -27.54 -11.19 16.93
CA ILE A 523 -28.59 -12.20 16.80
C ILE A 523 -29.86 -11.56 16.25
N ARG A 524 -30.28 -10.41 16.78
CA ARG A 524 -31.50 -9.70 16.34
C ARG A 524 -31.40 -9.24 14.87
N ALA A 525 -30.27 -8.67 14.47
CA ALA A 525 -30.03 -8.26 13.07
C ALA A 525 -29.92 -9.43 12.08
N LYS A 526 -29.56 -10.63 12.54
CA LYS A 526 -29.59 -11.87 11.71
C LYS A 526 -30.98 -12.50 11.63
N VAL A 527 -31.82 -12.30 12.64
CA VAL A 527 -33.21 -12.78 12.65
C VAL A 527 -34.10 -11.89 11.78
N GLU A 528 -33.85 -10.59 11.70
CA GLU A 528 -34.60 -9.65 10.84
C GLU A 528 -34.20 -9.70 9.36
N LYS A 529 -33.08 -10.35 9.01
CA LYS A 529 -32.61 -10.57 7.63
C LYS A 529 -32.99 -11.94 7.05
N LYS A 530 -33.66 -12.79 7.83
CA LYS A 530 -34.29 -14.04 7.38
C LYS A 530 -35.79 -13.82 7.29
#